data_AF-H6RNM9-F1
#
_entry.id   AF-H6RNM9-F1
#
_cell.length_a   1.000
_cell.length_b   1.000
_cell.length_c   1.000
_cell.angle_alpha   90.00
_cell.angle_beta   90.00
_cell.angle_gamma   90.00
#
_symmetry.space_group_name_H-M   'P 1'
#
loop_
_entity.id
_entity.type
_entity.pdbx_description
1 polymer ?
#
loop_
_entity_poly.entity_id
_entity_poly.type
_entity_poly.pdbx_seq_one_letter_code
_entity_poly.pdbx_strand_id
1 'polypeptide(L)'
;MAEQATGPHGSSEETPPGQRTVLVVDLDGEPLAPLRALEEILLCLGTWEDDDRRDPGAGTEPLRLPAPLAGRVALAAVQRLLSALAPTQSRGPGPCVAGCSPRTAATSTRR
;
A
#
# COMPACT_ATOMS: atom_id res chain seq x y z
N MET A 1 -34.04 26.35 -31.82
CA MET A 1 -32.99 25.43 -32.28
C MET A 1 -31.67 25.86 -31.66
N ALA A 2 -31.01 24.92 -30.99
CA ALA A 2 -29.63 24.87 -30.48
C ALA A 2 -29.15 25.89 -29.43
N GLU A 3 -29.07 25.39 -28.19
CA GLU A 3 -28.16 25.81 -27.11
C GLU A 3 -26.68 25.68 -27.55
N GLN A 4 -25.80 26.56 -27.07
CA GLN A 4 -24.45 26.16 -26.67
C GLN A 4 -24.01 26.90 -25.41
N ALA A 5 -23.79 26.10 -24.39
CA ALA A 5 -23.16 26.44 -23.13
C ALA A 5 -21.66 26.66 -23.31
N THR A 6 -21.09 27.59 -22.54
CA THR A 6 -19.74 27.44 -22.01
C THR A 6 -19.73 28.12 -20.66
N GLY A 7 -20.04 27.33 -19.63
CA GLY A 7 -19.77 27.74 -18.25
C GLY A 7 -18.26 27.90 -18.03
N PRO A 8 -17.85 28.69 -17.03
CA PRO A 8 -16.45 28.89 -16.70
C PRO A 8 -15.83 27.57 -16.24
N HIS A 9 -14.75 27.14 -16.90
CA HIS A 9 -13.99 25.97 -16.49
C HIS A 9 -13.38 26.27 -15.12
N GLY A 10 -13.91 25.59 -14.10
CA GLY A 10 -13.49 25.72 -12.71
C GLY A 10 -12.04 25.31 -12.52
N SER A 11 -11.36 26.13 -11.72
CA SER A 11 -10.33 25.76 -10.74
C SER A 11 -9.26 24.78 -11.21
N SER A 12 -8.16 25.32 -11.75
CA SER A 12 -6.85 24.73 -11.53
C SER A 12 -6.61 24.63 -10.02
N GLU A 13 -6.82 23.44 -9.44
CA GLU A 13 -6.16 23.08 -8.19
C GLU A 13 -4.66 23.03 -8.48
N GLU A 14 -4.01 24.18 -8.30
CA GLU A 14 -2.58 24.33 -8.33
C GLU A 14 -2.00 23.42 -7.25
N THR A 15 -1.44 22.28 -7.68
CA THR A 15 -0.88 21.27 -6.78
C THR A 15 0.32 21.92 -6.09
N PRO A 16 0.40 21.91 -4.74
CA PRO A 16 1.47 22.60 -4.03
C PRO A 16 2.86 22.16 -4.55
N PRO A 17 3.82 23.09 -4.71
CA PRO A 17 5.12 22.77 -5.26
C PRO A 17 5.80 21.69 -4.41
N GLY A 18 5.97 20.51 -4.99
CA GLY A 18 6.53 19.32 -4.33
C GLY A 18 5.60 18.10 -4.29
N GLN A 19 4.31 18.24 -4.63
CA GLN A 19 3.38 17.12 -4.73
C GLN A 19 3.31 16.64 -6.19
N ARG A 20 3.59 15.34 -6.41
CA ARG A 20 3.41 14.69 -7.71
C ARG A 20 2.19 13.78 -7.63
N THR A 21 1.21 14.02 -8.49
CA THR A 21 0.08 13.10 -8.68
C THR A 21 0.59 11.86 -9.41
N VAL A 22 0.53 10.70 -8.75
CA VAL A 22 0.84 9.40 -9.35
C VAL A 22 -0.47 8.68 -9.62
N LEU A 23 -0.70 8.32 -10.87
CA LEU A 23 -1.83 7.47 -11.25
C LEU A 23 -1.50 6.03 -10.90
N VAL A 24 -2.27 5.44 -10.00
CA VAL A 24 -2.20 4.02 -9.66
C VAL A 24 -3.37 3.33 -10.33
N VAL A 25 -3.09 2.25 -11.06
CA VAL A 25 -4.13 1.46 -11.73
C VAL A 25 -4.90 0.66 -10.68
N ASP A 26 -6.23 0.71 -10.77
CA ASP A 26 -7.10 -0.20 -10.02
C ASP A 26 -7.03 -1.58 -10.67
N LEU A 27 -6.62 -2.58 -9.90
CA LEU A 27 -6.49 -3.98 -10.30
C LEU A 27 -7.48 -4.85 -9.53
N ASP A 28 -8.63 -4.30 -9.14
CA ASP A 28 -9.71 -5.00 -8.43
C ASP A 28 -9.25 -5.64 -7.10
N GLY A 29 -8.17 -5.12 -6.52
CA GLY A 29 -7.60 -5.65 -5.29
C GLY A 29 -6.81 -6.95 -5.46
N GLU A 30 -6.65 -7.46 -6.69
CA GLU A 30 -5.78 -8.59 -7.03
C GLU A 30 -4.39 -8.51 -6.38
N PRO A 31 -3.66 -7.37 -6.40
CA PRO A 31 -2.34 -7.30 -5.78
C PRO A 31 -2.39 -7.34 -4.25
N LEU A 32 -3.52 -7.03 -3.62
CA LEU A 32 -3.61 -6.97 -2.16
C LEU A 32 -3.53 -8.35 -1.51
N ALA A 33 -4.13 -9.38 -2.13
CA ALA A 33 -4.13 -10.72 -1.55
C ALA A 33 -2.71 -11.35 -1.48
N PRO A 34 -1.90 -11.35 -2.55
CA PRO A 34 -0.50 -11.80 -2.47
C PRO A 34 0.33 -10.98 -1.49
N LEU A 35 0.12 -9.66 -1.41
CA LEU A 35 0.85 -8.80 -0.47
C LEU A 35 0.48 -9.10 0.99
N ARG A 36 -0.77 -9.46 1.29
CA ARG A 36 -1.18 -9.92 2.62
C ARG A 36 -0.59 -11.27 2.97
N ALA A 37 -0.59 -12.23 2.03
CA ALA A 37 0.08 -13.51 2.24
C ALA A 37 1.59 -13.33 2.50
N LEU A 38 2.23 -12.41 1.77
CA LEU A 38 3.64 -12.07 2.01
C LEU A 38 3.85 -11.41 3.38
N GLU A 39 2.97 -10.51 3.80
CA GLU A 39 3.01 -9.89 5.13
C GLU A 39 2.97 -10.95 6.24
N GLU A 40 2.09 -11.94 6.13
CA GLU A 40 1.96 -13.04 7.09
C GLU A 40 3.25 -13.87 7.20
N ILE A 41 3.86 -14.23 6.07
CA ILE A 41 5.13 -14.97 6.06
C ILE A 41 6.24 -14.15 6.74
N LEU A 42 6.33 -12.86 6.41
CA LEU A 42 7.34 -11.97 6.98
C LEU A 42 7.13 -11.71 8.48
N LEU A 43 5.88 -11.71 8.94
CA LEU A 43 5.55 -11.67 10.37
C LEU A 43 6.06 -12.93 11.07
N CYS A 44 5.80 -14.12 10.53
CA CYS A 44 6.31 -15.37 11.09
C CYS A 44 7.84 -15.39 11.22
N LEU A 45 8.55 -14.95 10.18
CA LEU A 45 10.01 -14.83 10.20
C LEU A 45 10.50 -13.83 11.26
N GLY A 46 9.83 -12.68 11.37
CA GLY A 46 10.14 -11.67 12.38
C GLY A 46 9.82 -12.10 13.80
N THR A 47 8.88 -13.02 14.01
CA THR A 47 8.62 -13.65 15.31
C THR A 47 9.73 -14.63 15.65
N TRP A 48 10.13 -15.49 14.71
CA TRP A 48 11.26 -16.42 14.90
C TRP A 48 12.55 -15.70 15.27
N GLU A 49 12.90 -14.62 14.57
CA GLU A 49 14.11 -13.85 14.87
C GLU A 49 14.01 -13.11 16.23
N ASP A 50 12.81 -12.70 16.64
CA ASP A 50 12.57 -12.10 17.95
C ASP A 50 12.67 -13.13 19.08
N ASP A 51 12.14 -14.33 18.89
CA ASP A 51 12.17 -15.42 19.87
C ASP A 51 13.59 -15.92 20.07
N ASP A 52 14.36 -16.13 18.99
CA ASP A 52 15.79 -16.46 19.04
C ASP A 52 16.62 -15.38 19.78
N ARG A 53 16.25 -14.10 19.61
CA ARG A 53 16.89 -12.99 20.36
C ARG A 53 16.53 -12.99 21.85
N ARG A 54 15.34 -13.48 22.23
CA ARG A 54 14.85 -13.49 23.61
C ARG A 54 15.33 -14.71 24.38
N ASP A 55 15.39 -15.86 23.74
CA ASP A 55 15.82 -17.12 24.31
C ASP A 55 16.81 -17.82 23.36
N PRO A 56 18.06 -17.33 23.29
CA PRO A 56 19.07 -17.99 22.49
C PRO A 56 19.37 -19.36 23.09
N GLY A 57 19.04 -20.42 22.36
CA GLY A 57 19.27 -21.79 22.79
C GLY A 57 20.72 -21.99 23.24
N ALA A 58 20.91 -22.59 24.42
CA ALA A 58 22.23 -22.75 25.03
C ALA A 58 23.19 -23.48 24.08
N GLY A 59 24.23 -22.78 23.62
CA GLY A 59 25.28 -23.34 22.75
C GLY A 59 25.02 -23.26 21.25
N THR A 60 23.96 -22.59 20.81
CA THR A 60 23.65 -22.37 19.39
C THR A 60 23.94 -20.92 19.00
N GLU A 61 24.60 -20.70 17.85
CA GLU A 61 24.70 -19.36 17.28
C GLU A 61 23.29 -18.85 16.93
N PRO A 62 22.97 -17.59 17.25
CA PRO A 62 21.67 -17.00 16.93
C PRO A 62 21.37 -17.09 15.45
N LEU A 63 20.18 -17.55 15.08
CA LEU A 63 19.76 -17.55 13.68
C LEU A 63 19.57 -16.09 13.23
N ARG A 64 20.36 -15.65 12.25
CA ARG A 64 20.24 -14.30 11.67
C ARG A 64 19.83 -14.43 10.23
N LEU A 65 18.66 -13.88 9.91
CA LEU A 65 18.21 -13.81 8.52
C LEU A 65 19.11 -12.83 7.74
N PRO A 66 19.32 -13.05 6.44
CA PRO A 66 20.01 -12.08 5.62
C PRO A 66 19.13 -10.84 5.40
N ALA A 67 19.76 -9.70 5.12
CA ALA A 67 19.03 -8.56 4.56
C ALA A 67 18.39 -8.97 3.21
N PRO A 68 17.15 -8.56 2.90
CA PRO A 68 16.31 -7.59 3.61
C PRO A 68 15.32 -8.20 4.64
N LEU A 69 15.41 -9.50 4.91
CA LEU A 69 14.49 -10.20 5.82
C LEU A 69 14.80 -9.92 7.29
N ALA A 70 16.07 -9.68 7.60
CA ALA A 70 16.55 -9.29 8.92
C ALA A 70 15.82 -8.05 9.45
N GLY A 71 15.51 -8.04 10.76
CA GLY A 71 15.05 -6.83 11.45
C GLY A 71 13.74 -6.24 10.92
N ARG A 72 12.89 -7.06 10.29
CA ARG A 72 11.55 -6.67 9.80
C ARG A 72 11.56 -5.57 8.71
N VAL A 73 12.68 -5.37 8.02
CA VAL A 73 12.78 -4.35 6.96
C VAL A 73 11.85 -4.66 5.79
N ALA A 74 11.87 -5.90 5.30
CA ALA A 74 10.95 -6.35 4.25
C ALA A 74 9.47 -6.22 4.69
N LEU A 75 9.15 -6.56 5.95
CA LEU A 75 7.79 -6.44 6.50
C LEU A 75 7.32 -4.98 6.49
N ALA A 76 8.15 -4.06 6.96
CA ALA A 76 7.84 -2.63 6.96
C ALA A 76 7.63 -2.09 5.53
N ALA A 77 8.39 -2.59 4.55
CA ALA A 77 8.19 -2.22 3.15
C ALA A 77 6.85 -2.71 2.60
N VAL A 78 6.47 -3.96 2.88
CA VAL A 78 5.18 -4.54 2.45
C VAL A 78 4.01 -3.81 3.10
N GLN A 79 4.10 -3.49 4.40
CA GLN A 79 3.08 -2.72 5.10
C GLN A 79 2.90 -1.32 4.50
N ARG A 80 3.99 -0.64 4.17
CA ARG A 80 3.94 0.65 3.46
C ARG A 80 3.28 0.52 2.09
N LEU A 81 3.58 -0.55 1.35
CA LEU A 81 2.98 -0.81 0.05
C LEU A 81 1.48 -1.07 0.17
N LEU A 82 1.06 -1.90 1.13
CA LEU A 82 -0.35 -2.16 1.42
C LEU A 82 -1.09 -0.88 1.82
N SER A 83 -0.51 -0.03 2.68
CA SER A 83 -1.11 1.25 3.06
C SER A 83 -1.25 2.22 1.88
N ALA A 84 -0.30 2.20 0.94
CA ALA A 84 -0.35 3.05 -0.24
C ALA A 84 -1.34 2.54 -1.30
N LEU A 85 -1.42 1.21 -1.48
CA LEU A 85 -2.24 0.60 -2.52
C LEU A 85 -3.69 0.38 -2.09
N ALA A 86 -3.96 -0.07 -0.86
CA ALA A 86 -5.31 -0.45 -0.44
C ALA A 86 -6.41 0.60 -0.70
N PRO A 87 -6.17 1.93 -0.55
CA PRO A 87 -7.17 2.95 -0.88
C PRO A 87 -7.42 3.14 -2.38
N THR A 88 -6.49 2.68 -3.23
CA THR A 88 -6.53 2.83 -4.70
C THR A 88 -7.17 1.64 -5.40
N GLN A 89 -7.36 0.53 -4.69
CA GLN A 89 -7.88 -0.72 -5.23
C GLN A 89 -9.34 -0.87 -4.84
N SER A 90 -10.23 -1.05 -5.82
CA SER A 90 -11.58 -1.50 -5.54
C SER A 90 -11.55 -2.96 -5.09
N ARG A 91 -12.52 -3.41 -4.27
CA ARG A 91 -12.57 -4.80 -3.79
C ARG A 91 -13.28 -5.74 -4.78
N GLY A 92 -13.16 -5.48 -6.08
CA GLY A 92 -13.98 -6.10 -7.12
C GLY A 92 -15.45 -5.68 -7.06
N PRO A 93 -16.31 -6.21 -7.94
CA PRO A 93 -17.73 -5.85 -7.98
C PRO A 93 -18.47 -6.37 -6.74
N GLY A 94 -18.48 -5.57 -5.67
CA GLY A 94 -19.51 -5.66 -4.64
C GLY A 94 -20.89 -5.36 -5.23
N PRO A 95 -21.98 -5.86 -4.63
CA PRO A 95 -23.33 -5.66 -5.16
C PRO A 95 -23.57 -4.16 -5.35
N CYS A 96 -24.01 -3.80 -6.55
CA CYS A 96 -24.24 -2.44 -6.99
C CYS A 96 -25.15 -1.70 -6.00
N VAL A 97 -24.57 -0.95 -5.06
CA VAL A 97 -25.29 0.12 -4.38
C VAL A 97 -25.03 1.39 -5.20
N ALA A 98 -26.08 1.83 -5.89
CA ALA A 98 -26.06 2.97 -6.78
C ALA A 98 -25.41 4.20 -6.10
N GLY A 99 -24.28 4.64 -6.64
CA GLY A 99 -23.56 5.81 -6.13
C GLY A 99 -22.07 5.79 -6.46
N CYS A 100 -21.70 5.69 -7.74
CA CYS A 100 -20.31 5.83 -8.18
C CYS A 100 -19.77 7.22 -7.82
N SER A 101 -18.91 7.30 -6.79
CA SER A 101 -17.98 8.42 -6.60
C SER A 101 -16.61 8.03 -7.19
N PRO A 102 -16.04 8.83 -8.11
CA PRO A 102 -14.72 8.55 -8.63
C PRO A 102 -13.63 9.13 -7.70
N ARG A 103 -12.58 8.31 -7.52
CA ARG A 103 -11.17 8.71 -7.59
C ARG A 103 -10.59 9.43 -6.35
N THR A 104 -9.89 8.66 -5.51
CA THR A 104 -8.93 9.18 -4.52
C THR A 104 -7.52 9.15 -5.11
N ALA A 105 -6.87 10.31 -5.23
CA ALA A 105 -5.46 10.38 -5.60
C ALA A 105 -4.59 9.96 -4.39
N ALA A 106 -3.61 9.07 -4.60
CA ALA A 106 -2.63 8.74 -3.59
C ALA A 106 -1.55 9.84 -3.54
N THR A 107 -1.49 10.60 -2.44
CA THR A 107 -0.46 11.64 -2.24
C THR A 107 0.78 11.02 -1.61
N SER A 108 1.91 11.07 -2.31
CA SER A 108 3.21 10.61 -1.80
C SER A 108 4.07 11.80 -1.40
N THR A 109 4.43 11.89 -0.12
CA THR A 109 5.38 12.89 0.39
C THR A 109 6.79 12.32 0.37
N ARG A 110 7.70 12.94 -0.40
CA ARG A 110 9.13 12.61 -0.38
C ARG A 110 9.75 13.25 0.87
N ARG A 111 10.42 12.45 1.70
CA ARG A 111 11.23 12.93 2.84
C ARG A 111 12.66 13.22 2.40
#